data_AF-A0A7C6SLM8-F1
#
_entry.id   AF-A0A7C6SLM8-F1
#
_cell.length_a   1.000
_cell.length_b   1.000
_cell.length_c   1.000
_cell.angle_alpha   90.00
_cell.angle_beta   90.00
_cell.angle_gamma   90.00
#
_symmetry.space_group_name_H-M   'P 1'
#
loop_
_entity.id
_entity.type
_entity.pdbx_description
1 polymer ?
#
loop_
_entity_poly.entity_id
_entity_poly.type
_entity_poly.pdbx_seq_one_letter_code
_entity_poly.pdbx_strand_id
1 'polypeptide(L)'
;MFLTFPELINSFYYKNIKSGGPDGELAASLRYLSQRFSMVTPQARAILNDIGTEELAHLEMVGSMVRQLIEGASIDELQKAGLDASYADHGRGIYPMSAAGNPFTAAYIQSKGDPITDLYENMAAEQKARSTYEYLINMADDPDVIEPLRF
;
A
#
# COMPACT_ATOMS: atom_id res chain seq x y z
N MET A 1 1.14 19.27 5.84
CA MET A 1 0.99 19.44 7.29
C MET A 1 1.11 18.04 7.86
N PHE A 2 2.16 17.74 8.63
CA PHE A 2 2.40 16.40 9.16
C PHE A 2 1.65 16.22 10.48
N LEU A 3 0.99 15.07 10.65
CA LEU A 3 0.07 14.79 11.75
C LEU A 3 0.84 14.12 12.89
N THR A 4 0.57 14.56 14.12
CA THR A 4 1.07 13.93 15.36
C THR A 4 -0.12 13.36 16.12
N PHE A 5 -0.19 12.03 16.24
CA PHE A 5 -1.26 11.32 16.95
C PHE A 5 -0.94 11.26 18.46
N PRO A 6 -1.69 11.94 19.35
CA PRO A 6 -1.31 12.03 20.77
C PRO A 6 -1.86 10.90 21.65
N GLU A 7 -2.75 10.03 21.17
CA GLU A 7 -3.45 9.06 22.01
C GLU A 7 -3.46 7.67 21.37
N LEU A 8 -2.75 6.73 22.02
CA LEU A 8 -2.59 5.31 21.67
C LEU A 8 -2.24 5.02 20.20
N ILE A 9 -1.16 4.27 19.99
CA ILE A 9 -0.95 3.58 18.70
C ILE A 9 -2.21 2.79 18.40
N ASN A 10 -3.00 3.22 17.41
CA ASN A 10 -4.08 2.41 16.92
C ASN A 10 -3.46 1.29 16.07
N SER A 11 -3.03 0.24 16.79
CA SER A 11 -2.30 -0.92 16.27
C SER A 11 -2.96 -1.56 15.07
N PHE A 12 -4.27 -1.35 14.97
CA PHE A 12 -5.12 -1.78 13.91
C PHE A 12 -4.73 -1.15 12.56
N TYR A 13 -4.50 0.17 12.51
CA TYR A 13 -4.13 0.84 11.26
C TYR A 13 -2.74 0.47 10.79
N TYR A 14 -1.77 0.41 11.71
CA TYR A 14 -0.42 0.02 11.34
C TYR A 14 -0.36 -1.39 10.75
N LYS A 15 -1.14 -2.34 11.28
CA LYS A 15 -1.15 -3.72 10.79
C LYS A 15 -1.83 -3.84 9.43
N ASN A 16 -2.92 -3.12 9.21
CA ASN A 16 -3.79 -3.34 8.04
C ASN A 16 -3.47 -2.40 6.86
N ILE A 17 -2.96 -1.20 7.13
CA ILE A 17 -2.51 -0.26 6.10
C ILE A 17 -1.09 -0.63 5.71
N LYS A 18 -0.95 -1.53 4.73
CA LYS A 18 0.34 -1.93 4.20
C LYS A 18 0.32 -1.95 2.68
N SER A 19 1.25 -1.23 2.08
CA SER A 19 1.44 -1.11 0.63
C SER A 19 2.12 -2.33 -0.03
N GLY A 20 2.57 -3.31 0.75
CA GLY A 20 3.31 -4.49 0.27
C GLY A 20 2.47 -5.75 0.04
N GLY A 21 1.15 -5.66 0.18
CA GLY A 21 0.22 -6.75 -0.14
C GLY A 21 0.02 -6.95 -1.66
N PRO A 22 -0.68 -8.01 -2.08
CA PRO A 22 -0.91 -8.30 -3.50
C PRO A 22 -1.74 -7.24 -4.23
N ASP A 23 -2.61 -6.56 -3.49
CA ASP A 23 -3.50 -5.51 -3.99
C ASP A 23 -3.07 -4.12 -3.47
N GLY A 24 -1.82 -3.98 -3.02
CA GLY A 24 -1.25 -2.72 -2.54
C GLY A 24 -0.42 -1.96 -3.58
N GLU A 25 -0.05 -0.73 -3.24
CA GLU A 25 0.62 0.24 -4.11
C GLU A 25 1.91 -0.25 -4.77
N LEU A 26 2.70 -1.06 -4.06
CA LEU A 26 3.93 -1.62 -4.65
C LEU A 26 3.61 -2.64 -5.75
N ALA A 27 2.54 -3.41 -5.60
CA ALA A 27 2.08 -4.33 -6.64
C ALA A 27 1.51 -3.55 -7.83
N ALA A 28 0.70 -2.51 -7.57
CA ALA A 28 0.12 -1.65 -8.60
C ALA A 28 1.20 -0.97 -9.45
N SER A 29 2.10 -0.21 -8.82
CA SER A 29 3.23 0.46 -9.49
C SER A 29 4.05 -0.51 -10.36
N LEU A 30 4.52 -1.62 -9.80
CA LEU A 30 5.36 -2.57 -10.54
C LEU A 30 4.61 -3.25 -11.69
N ARG A 31 3.32 -3.52 -11.55
CA ARG A 31 2.48 -4.07 -12.63
C ARG A 31 2.42 -3.11 -13.81
N TYR A 32 1.99 -1.88 -13.59
CA TYR A 32 1.86 -0.86 -14.64
C TYR A 32 3.19 -0.55 -15.32
N LEU A 33 4.24 -0.34 -14.51
CA LEU A 33 5.57 -0.02 -15.02
C LEU A 33 6.21 -1.18 -15.80
N SER A 34 5.83 -2.42 -15.53
CA SER A 34 6.29 -3.60 -16.28
C SER A 34 5.50 -3.81 -17.57
N GLN A 35 4.18 -3.63 -17.55
CA GLN A 35 3.31 -3.86 -18.71
C GLN A 35 3.43 -2.78 -19.79
N ARG A 36 3.87 -1.56 -19.46
CA ARG A 36 4.01 -0.49 -20.47
C ARG A 36 4.88 -0.90 -21.66
N PHE A 37 5.85 -1.81 -21.50
CA PHE A 37 6.76 -2.19 -22.59
C PHE A 37 6.09 -3.02 -23.69
N SER A 38 4.97 -3.69 -23.40
CA SER A 38 4.20 -4.48 -24.37
C SER A 38 3.06 -3.72 -25.02
N MET A 39 2.73 -2.51 -24.55
CA MET A 39 1.62 -1.73 -25.10
C MET A 39 1.91 -1.26 -26.53
N VAL A 40 0.89 -1.39 -27.39
CA VAL A 40 0.99 -1.13 -28.83
C VAL A 40 1.02 0.37 -29.14
N THR A 41 0.13 1.15 -28.53
CA THR A 41 0.00 2.58 -28.82
C THR A 41 0.90 3.43 -27.91
N PRO A 42 1.44 4.56 -28.39
CA PRO A 42 2.15 5.51 -27.54
C PRO A 42 1.32 5.99 -26.35
N GLN A 43 0.01 6.17 -26.55
CA GLN A 43 -0.92 6.61 -25.51
C GLN A 43 -1.05 5.57 -24.40
N ALA A 44 -1.20 4.29 -24.73
CA ALA A 44 -1.28 3.24 -23.72
C ALA A 44 0.05 3.10 -22.95
N ARG A 45 1.20 3.23 -23.63
CA ARG A 45 2.51 3.28 -22.95
C ARG A 45 2.62 4.44 -21.97
N ALA A 46 2.19 5.63 -22.38
CA ALA A 46 2.20 6.82 -21.55
C ALA A 46 1.26 6.66 -20.35
N ILE A 47 0.02 6.22 -20.56
CA ILE A 47 -0.97 6.02 -19.49
C ILE A 47 -0.45 5.03 -18.44
N LEU A 48 0.09 3.87 -18.84
CA LEU A 48 0.65 2.92 -17.87
C LEU A 48 1.91 3.46 -17.16
N ASN A 49 2.68 4.32 -17.82
CA ASN A 49 3.80 4.99 -17.16
C ASN A 49 3.32 6.01 -16.13
N ASP A 50 2.31 6.81 -16.48
CA ASP A 50 1.76 7.86 -15.63
C ASP A 50 1.10 7.25 -14.40
N ILE A 51 0.19 6.28 -14.58
CA ILE A 51 -0.46 5.55 -13.48
C ILE A 51 0.59 4.84 -12.62
N GLY A 52 1.50 4.07 -13.23
CA GLY A 52 2.53 3.36 -12.46
C GLY A 52 3.46 4.26 -11.65
N THR A 53 3.63 5.52 -12.07
CA THR A 53 4.39 6.55 -11.33
C THR A 53 3.54 7.16 -10.21
N GLU A 54 2.25 7.39 -10.45
CA GLU A 54 1.28 7.81 -9.42
C GLU A 54 1.21 6.80 -8.28
N GLU A 55 1.19 5.50 -8.58
CA GLU A 55 1.19 4.45 -7.53
C GLU A 55 2.45 4.45 -6.66
N LEU A 56 3.57 4.99 -7.15
CA LEU A 56 4.75 5.20 -6.31
C LEU A 56 4.55 6.37 -5.33
N ALA A 57 3.77 7.38 -5.71
CA ALA A 57 3.36 8.43 -4.79
C ALA A 57 2.35 7.89 -3.75
N HIS A 58 1.41 7.03 -4.14
CA HIS A 58 0.54 6.34 -3.18
C HIS A 58 1.34 5.47 -2.21
N LEU A 59 2.35 4.74 -2.70
CA LEU A 59 3.28 3.98 -1.87
C LEU A 59 3.97 4.86 -0.82
N GLU A 60 4.42 6.07 -1.21
CA GLU A 60 5.01 7.06 -0.29
C GLU A 60 3.98 7.58 0.73
N MET A 61 2.76 7.89 0.30
CA MET A 61 1.68 8.34 1.19
C MET A 61 1.36 7.30 2.25
N VAL A 62 1.13 6.04 1.84
CA VAL A 62 0.86 4.92 2.75
C VAL A 62 2.04 4.67 3.70
N GLY A 63 3.27 4.66 3.18
CA GLY A 63 4.46 4.51 4.02
C GLY A 63 4.60 5.62 5.07
N SER A 64 4.27 6.86 4.69
CA SER A 64 4.27 8.03 5.57
C SER A 64 3.21 7.92 6.66
N MET A 65 2.00 7.48 6.33
CA MET A 65 0.93 7.23 7.32
C MET A 65 1.35 6.17 8.33
N VAL A 66 1.87 5.04 7.85
CA VAL A 66 2.36 3.93 8.70
C VAL A 66 3.46 4.41 9.64
N ARG A 67 4.36 5.28 9.17
CA ARG A 67 5.43 5.86 10.00
C ARG A 67 4.88 6.82 11.05
N GLN A 68 3.89 7.64 10.72
CA GLN A 68 3.28 8.59 11.65
C GLN A 68 2.50 7.88 12.76
N LEU A 69 1.83 6.76 12.44
CA LEU A 69 1.07 5.96 13.41
C LEU A 69 1.92 5.34 14.54
N ILE A 70 3.24 5.18 14.34
CA ILE A 70 4.18 4.65 15.35
C ILE A 70 5.20 5.69 15.82
N GLU A 71 5.01 6.95 15.48
CA GLU A 71 5.85 8.04 15.95
C GLU A 71 5.71 8.22 17.46
N GLY A 72 6.82 8.34 18.19
CA GLY A 72 6.79 8.56 19.64
C GLY A 72 6.40 7.33 20.49
N ALA A 73 5.86 6.29 19.88
CA ALA A 73 5.53 5.01 20.49
C ALA A 73 6.65 4.41 21.34
N SER A 74 6.37 4.12 22.62
CA SER A 74 7.22 3.30 23.48
C SER A 74 7.20 1.82 23.05
N ILE A 75 8.20 1.05 23.50
CA ILE A 75 8.27 -0.40 23.19
C ILE A 75 7.06 -1.13 23.79
N ASP A 76 6.64 -0.77 25.00
CA ASP A 76 5.46 -1.37 25.65
C ASP A 76 4.17 -1.11 24.87
N GLU A 77 4.01 0.07 24.27
CA GLU A 77 2.87 0.38 23.40
C GLU A 77 2.93 -0.43 22.10
N LEU A 78 4.10 -0.57 21.48
CA LEU A 78 4.29 -1.43 20.30
C LEU A 78 3.96 -2.89 20.60
N GLN A 79 4.34 -3.39 21.78
CA GLN A 79 4.00 -4.75 22.23
C GLN A 79 2.50 -4.92 22.48
N LYS A 80 1.85 -3.97 23.16
CA LYS A 80 0.38 -3.99 23.36
C LYS A 80 -0.37 -3.90 22.03
N ALA A 81 0.21 -3.22 21.05
CA ALA A 81 -0.24 -3.16 19.67
C ALA A 81 0.02 -4.47 18.88
N GLY A 82 0.78 -5.41 19.43
CA GLY A 82 1.23 -6.64 18.75
C GLY A 82 2.09 -6.36 17.53
N LEU A 83 2.95 -5.34 17.62
CA LEU A 83 3.97 -4.96 16.63
C LEU A 83 5.37 -5.38 17.07
N ASP A 84 5.47 -6.18 18.13
CA ASP A 84 6.70 -6.68 18.72
C ASP A 84 7.54 -7.50 17.73
N ALA A 85 6.91 -8.39 16.96
CA ALA A 85 7.60 -9.14 15.91
C ALA A 85 8.15 -8.21 14.81
N SER A 86 7.32 -7.28 14.31
CA SER A 86 7.75 -6.31 13.31
C SER A 86 8.87 -5.39 13.82
N TYR A 87 8.85 -5.04 15.11
CA TYR A 87 9.90 -4.23 15.73
C TYR A 87 11.20 -5.02 15.90
N ALA A 88 11.13 -6.30 16.26
CA ALA A 88 12.30 -7.16 16.36
C ALA A 88 13.01 -7.31 15.01
N ASP A 89 12.26 -7.49 13.93
CA ASP A 89 12.82 -7.72 12.60
C ASP A 89 13.23 -6.42 11.87
N HIS A 90 12.49 -5.32 12.09
CA HIS A 90 12.59 -4.12 11.26
C HIS A 90 12.70 -2.80 12.06
N GLY A 91 12.68 -2.86 13.40
CA GLY A 91 12.61 -1.68 14.25
C GLY A 91 11.38 -0.84 13.93
N ARG A 92 11.59 0.42 13.55
CA ARG A 92 10.53 1.33 13.08
C ARG A 92 10.55 1.53 11.56
N GLY A 93 11.28 0.68 10.83
CA GLY A 93 11.38 0.74 9.37
C GLY A 93 10.06 0.39 8.69
N ILE A 94 9.83 0.98 7.51
CA ILE A 94 8.72 0.59 6.64
C ILE A 94 9.19 -0.60 5.80
N TYR A 95 8.64 -1.78 6.10
CA TYR A 95 8.93 -3.01 5.38
C TYR A 95 7.75 -3.37 4.45
N PRO A 96 8.00 -3.59 3.14
CA PRO A 96 6.94 -3.92 2.19
C PRO A 96 6.46 -5.36 2.40
N MET A 97 5.39 -5.49 3.19
CA MET A 97 4.69 -6.76 3.45
C MET A 97 3.18 -6.56 3.40
N SER A 98 2.43 -7.65 3.29
CA SER A 98 0.97 -7.65 3.48
C SER A 98 0.60 -7.44 4.95
N ALA A 99 -0.69 -7.17 5.23
CA ALA A 99 -1.20 -7.09 6.59
C ALA A 99 -0.99 -8.38 7.42
N ALA A 100 -0.90 -9.52 6.74
CA ALA A 100 -0.62 -10.82 7.36
C ALA A 100 0.88 -11.08 7.59
N GLY A 101 1.76 -10.13 7.29
CA GLY A 101 3.21 -10.24 7.47
C GLY A 101 3.96 -10.93 6.32
N ASN A 102 3.29 -11.35 5.24
CA ASN A 102 3.98 -11.92 4.09
C ASN A 102 4.76 -10.84 3.34
N PRO A 103 6.08 -10.99 3.12
CA PRO A 103 6.86 -10.05 2.32
C PRO A 103 6.29 -9.87 0.92
N PHE A 104 6.49 -8.69 0.34
CA PHE A 104 6.17 -8.46 -1.06
C PHE A 104 6.91 -9.47 -1.95
N THR A 105 6.21 -9.98 -2.96
CA THR A 105 6.78 -10.90 -3.94
C THR A 105 6.25 -10.57 -5.34
N ALA A 106 7.11 -10.71 -6.35
CA ALA A 106 6.71 -10.58 -7.75
C ALA A 106 5.62 -11.59 -8.15
N ALA A 107 5.41 -12.65 -7.37
CA ALA A 107 4.30 -13.58 -7.57
C ALA A 107 2.90 -12.96 -7.42
N TYR A 108 2.79 -11.74 -6.86
CA TYR A 108 1.54 -11.01 -6.73
C TYR A 108 1.06 -10.31 -8.01
N ILE A 109 1.93 -10.15 -9.01
CA ILE A 109 1.61 -9.44 -10.25
C ILE A 109 1.73 -10.36 -11.46
N GLN A 110 1.06 -10.00 -12.56
CA GLN A 110 1.27 -10.58 -13.87
C GLN A 110 1.58 -9.48 -14.90
N SER A 111 2.32 -9.87 -15.94
CA SER A 111 2.63 -9.06 -17.11
C SER A 111 2.80 -10.04 -18.25
N LYS A 112 1.76 -10.18 -19.07
CA LYS A 112 1.64 -11.25 -20.07
C LYS A 112 2.16 -10.83 -21.43
N GLY A 113 2.36 -9.52 -21.63
CA GLY A 113 2.79 -8.98 -22.91
C GLY A 113 1.68 -8.89 -23.95
N ASP A 114 0.46 -9.27 -23.58
CA ASP A 114 -0.74 -9.11 -24.39
C ASP A 114 -1.55 -7.93 -23.84
N PRO A 115 -1.71 -6.83 -24.60
CA PRO A 115 -2.33 -5.61 -24.09
C PRO A 115 -3.75 -5.79 -23.58
N ILE A 116 -4.53 -6.69 -24.18
CA ILE A 116 -5.90 -6.94 -23.73
C ILE A 116 -5.84 -7.60 -22.34
N THR A 117 -5.11 -8.70 -22.23
CA THR A 117 -4.95 -9.43 -20.97
C THR A 117 -4.42 -8.55 -19.85
N ASP A 118 -3.39 -7.75 -20.12
CA ASP A 118 -2.75 -6.86 -19.15
C ASP A 118 -3.73 -5.75 -18.68
N LEU A 119 -4.55 -5.18 -19.57
CA LEU A 119 -5.56 -4.18 -19.18
C LEU A 119 -6.72 -4.77 -18.37
N TYR A 120 -7.12 -6.02 -18.65
CA TYR A 120 -8.12 -6.72 -17.82
C TYR A 120 -7.57 -7.05 -16.42
N GLU A 121 -6.30 -7.45 -16.33
CA GLU A 121 -5.63 -7.62 -15.05
C GLU A 121 -5.61 -6.32 -14.26
N ASN A 122 -5.27 -5.20 -14.90
CA ASN A 122 -5.22 -3.88 -14.28
C ASN A 122 -6.58 -3.46 -13.72
N MET A 123 -7.64 -3.59 -14.51
CA MET A 123 -8.99 -3.29 -14.05
C MET A 123 -9.39 -4.15 -12.84
N ALA A 124 -9.02 -5.44 -12.83
CA ALA A 124 -9.26 -6.31 -11.69
C ALA A 124 -8.41 -5.94 -10.48
N ALA A 125 -7.15 -5.52 -10.68
CA ALA A 125 -6.26 -5.06 -9.63
C ALA A 125 -6.83 -3.81 -8.94
N GLU A 126 -7.27 -2.81 -9.71
CA GLU A 126 -7.89 -1.59 -9.16
C GLU A 126 -9.17 -1.90 -8.36
N GLN A 127 -10.01 -2.81 -8.83
CA GLN A 127 -11.21 -3.18 -8.07
C GLN A 127 -10.88 -3.87 -6.73
N LYS A 128 -9.83 -4.70 -6.69
CA LYS A 128 -9.37 -5.33 -5.44
C LYS A 128 -8.72 -4.31 -4.49
N ALA A 129 -7.95 -3.37 -5.04
CA ALA A 129 -7.37 -2.27 -4.27
C ALA A 129 -8.49 -1.40 -3.67
N ARG A 130 -9.47 -0.97 -4.47
CA ARG A 130 -10.65 -0.22 -4.01
C ARG A 130 -11.38 -0.93 -2.88
N SER A 131 -11.70 -2.22 -3.04
CA SER A 131 -12.38 -2.97 -1.96
C SER A 131 -11.52 -3.06 -0.69
N THR A 132 -10.20 -3.18 -0.83
CA THR A 132 -9.28 -3.14 0.31
C THR A 132 -9.35 -1.79 1.03
N TYR A 133 -9.30 -0.68 0.29
CA TYR A 133 -9.47 0.67 0.85
C TYR A 133 -10.82 0.88 1.52
N GLU A 134 -11.91 0.41 0.91
CA GLU A 134 -13.25 0.46 1.52
C GLU A 134 -13.30 -0.30 2.85
N TYR A 135 -12.65 -1.47 2.93
CA TYR A 135 -12.54 -2.20 4.20
C TYR A 135 -11.71 -1.43 5.22
N LEU A 136 -10.59 -0.83 4.83
CA LEU A 136 -9.77 0.00 5.72
C LEU A 136 -10.56 1.20 6.25
N ILE A 137 -11.30 1.90 5.40
CA ILE A 137 -12.16 3.03 5.78
C ILE A 137 -13.25 2.58 6.77
N ASN A 138 -13.91 1.45 6.52
CA ASN A 138 -14.95 0.92 7.42
C ASN A 138 -14.41 0.57 8.82
N MET A 139 -13.12 0.33 8.93
CA MET A 139 -12.45 -0.01 10.19
C MET A 139 -11.72 1.19 10.80
N ALA A 140 -11.72 2.34 10.11
CA ALA A 140 -11.07 3.57 10.54
C ALA A 140 -12.02 4.46 11.37
N ASP A 141 -11.51 5.01 12.47
CA ASP A 141 -12.22 5.96 13.35
C ASP A 141 -11.54 7.34 13.40
N ASP A 142 -10.28 7.42 12.99
CA ASP A 142 -9.50 8.64 12.93
C ASP A 142 -9.66 9.36 11.57
N PRO A 143 -10.21 10.59 11.52
CA PRO A 143 -10.31 11.39 10.31
C PRO A 143 -8.97 11.58 9.59
N ASP A 144 -7.87 11.69 10.32
CA ASP A 144 -6.53 11.89 9.78
C ASP A 144 -5.97 10.64 9.09
N VAL A 145 -6.57 9.47 9.35
CA VAL A 145 -6.35 8.22 8.61
C VAL A 145 -7.37 8.07 7.48
N ILE A 146 -8.65 8.40 7.72
CA ILE A 146 -9.73 8.22 6.75
C ILE A 146 -9.56 9.12 5.53
N GLU A 147 -9.22 10.39 5.72
CA GLU A 147 -9.18 11.37 4.62
C GLU A 147 -8.12 11.01 3.56
N PRO A 148 -6.88 10.62 3.91
CA PRO A 148 -5.93 10.11 2.93
C PRO A 148 -6.39 8.84 2.20
N LEU A 149 -7.16 7.96 2.84
CA LEU A 149 -7.67 6.72 2.21
C LEU A 149 -8.84 6.98 1.24
N ARG A 150 -9.45 8.18 1.28
CA ARG A 150 -10.54 8.59 0.37
C ARG A 150 -10.04 9.26 -0.90
N PHE A 151 -8.79 9.71 -0.92
CA PHE A 151 -8.14 10.28 -2.09
C PHE A 151 -7.87 9.17 -3.11
#